data_AF-A0A2G9RVJ1-F1
#
_entry.id   AF-A0A2G9RVJ1-F1
#
_cell.length_a   1.000
_cell.length_b   1.000
_cell.length_c   1.000
_cell.angle_alpha   90.00
_cell.angle_beta   90.00
_cell.angle_gamma   90.00
#
_symmetry.space_group_name_H-M   'P 1'
#
loop_
_entity.id
_entity.type
_entity.pdbx_description
1 polymer ?
#
loop_
_entity_poly.entity_id
_entity_poly.type
_entity_poly.pdbx_seq_one_letter_code
_entity_poly.pdbx_strand_id
1 'polypeptide(L)'
;MGQDFVKNSPKSVDSLTHLKLAASLFHLNRTRKPLSPDSLQTAGSGDNSFMFQGHSKLSYIRQAMTAGLSNPQKREDTKKNEALQRESWLFMKGVMDECTHVGNFSVPVDPSLIIVVQAKEDAYIPRVGVRSLQEIWPGCEVRYIEGGHVSAYLFKQGLFRQAIYDAFNRFLQKYPM
;
A
#
# COMPACT_ATOMS: atom_id res chain seq x y z
N MET A 1 25.95 -12.99 -6.49
CA MET A 1 25.33 -12.40 -5.29
C MET A 1 23.85 -12.76 -5.09
N GLY A 2 23.11 -13.27 -6.08
CA GLY A 2 21.69 -13.65 -5.89
C GLY A 2 21.42 -15.11 -5.44
N GLN A 3 22.42 -15.99 -5.42
CA GLN A 3 22.20 -17.41 -5.10
C GLN A 3 22.20 -17.72 -3.60
N ASP A 4 22.83 -16.87 -2.78
CA ASP A 4 22.89 -17.07 -1.33
C ASP A 4 21.56 -16.71 -0.66
N PHE A 5 20.74 -15.88 -1.30
CA PHE A 5 19.38 -15.56 -0.89
C PHE A 5 18.45 -16.77 -0.99
N VAL A 6 18.59 -17.59 -2.04
CA VAL A 6 17.78 -18.81 -2.23
C VAL A 6 18.17 -19.90 -1.23
N LYS A 7 19.45 -20.00 -0.89
CA LYS A 7 19.97 -21.03 0.05
C LYS A 7 19.52 -20.78 1.51
N ASN A 8 19.29 -19.52 1.88
CA ASN A 8 18.84 -19.13 3.22
C ASN A 8 17.33 -18.88 3.32
N SER A 9 16.57 -19.14 2.24
CA SER A 9 15.12 -19.06 2.29
C SER A 9 14.58 -20.20 3.17
N PRO A 10 13.75 -19.91 4.20
CA PRO A 10 13.12 -20.96 4.98
C PRO A 10 12.31 -21.85 4.03
N LYS A 11 12.43 -23.17 4.17
CA LYS A 11 11.70 -24.20 3.37
C LYS A 11 10.16 -24.16 3.55
N SER A 12 9.60 -23.06 4.04
CA SER A 12 8.21 -22.90 4.44
C SER A 12 7.46 -22.06 3.42
N VAL A 13 7.27 -22.60 2.21
CA VAL A 13 6.23 -22.12 1.28
C VAL A 13 4.88 -22.78 1.56
N ASP A 14 4.82 -23.74 2.47
CA ASP A 14 3.62 -24.54 2.77
C ASP A 14 2.64 -23.90 3.77
N SER A 15 2.89 -22.67 4.26
CA SER A 15 2.00 -22.00 5.22
C SER A 15 1.60 -20.60 4.79
N LEU A 16 0.95 -20.50 3.63
CA LEU A 16 0.30 -19.25 3.17
C LEU A 16 -1.15 -19.10 3.70
N THR A 17 -1.48 -19.67 4.86
CA THR A 17 -2.81 -19.51 5.47
C THR A 17 -3.01 -18.15 6.14
N HIS A 18 -1.96 -17.33 6.26
CA HIS A 18 -2.00 -16.08 7.02
C HIS A 18 -1.88 -14.80 6.18
N LEU A 19 -2.07 -14.86 4.85
CA LEU A 19 -2.17 -13.68 3.99
C LEU A 19 -3.58 -13.05 4.03
N LYS A 20 -4.15 -12.85 5.23
CA LYS A 20 -5.41 -12.12 5.41
C LYS A 20 -5.27 -10.60 5.23
N LEU A 21 -4.03 -10.10 5.13
CA LEU A 21 -3.73 -8.66 5.13
C LEU A 21 -4.02 -7.98 3.78
N ALA A 22 -3.99 -8.72 2.67
CA ALA A 22 -4.37 -8.19 1.36
C ALA A 22 -5.89 -8.05 1.18
N ALA A 23 -6.69 -8.93 1.80
CA ALA A 23 -8.14 -8.95 1.62
C ALA A 23 -8.88 -7.76 2.27
N SER A 24 -8.31 -7.15 3.32
CA SER A 24 -8.92 -5.96 3.94
C SER A 24 -8.65 -4.67 3.16
N LEU A 25 -7.61 -4.62 2.33
CA LEU A 25 -7.28 -3.45 1.50
C LEU A 25 -8.22 -3.31 0.29
N PHE A 26 -8.80 -4.42 -0.19
CA PHE A 26 -9.72 -4.44 -1.34
C PHE A 26 -11.21 -4.47 -0.96
N HIS A 27 -11.56 -4.36 0.32
CA HIS A 27 -12.98 -4.26 0.73
C HIS A 27 -13.52 -2.85 0.42
N LEU A 28 -13.93 -2.64 -0.83
CA LEU A 28 -14.88 -1.59 -1.20
C LEU A 28 -16.11 -1.75 -0.31
N ASN A 29 -16.30 -0.81 0.61
CA ASN A 29 -17.43 -0.76 1.52
C ASN A 29 -18.73 -0.52 0.74
N ARG A 30 -19.38 -1.60 0.28
CA ARG A 30 -20.73 -1.58 -0.26
C ARG A 30 -21.69 -2.20 0.73
N THR A 31 -22.17 -1.40 1.67
CA THR A 31 -23.40 -1.71 2.41
C THR A 31 -24.37 -0.54 2.28
N ARG A 32 -25.42 -0.74 1.49
CA ARG A 32 -26.60 0.14 1.44
C ARG A 32 -27.37 -0.07 2.74
N LYS A 33 -27.67 1.00 3.48
CA LYS A 33 -28.66 0.98 4.57
C LYS A 33 -30.07 1.08 4.01
N PRO A 34 -31.04 0.28 4.49
CA PRO A 34 -32.41 0.74 4.63
C PRO A 34 -32.66 1.16 6.09
N LEU A 35 -33.36 2.28 6.23
CA LEU A 35 -33.76 2.92 7.49
C LEU A 35 -35.14 2.38 7.90
N SER A 36 -35.34 2.07 9.19
CA SER A 36 -36.59 2.36 9.92
C SER A 36 -36.33 2.37 11.44
N PRO A 37 -37.03 3.23 12.21
CA PRO A 37 -36.64 3.61 13.57
C PRO A 37 -37.55 2.97 14.64
N ASP A 38 -37.02 2.73 15.84
CA ASP A 38 -37.85 2.79 17.05
C ASP A 38 -37.03 3.11 18.31
N SER A 39 -37.21 4.37 18.74
CA SER A 39 -37.72 4.79 20.05
C SER A 39 -37.06 4.33 21.35
N LEU A 40 -36.54 5.33 22.09
CA LEU A 40 -36.17 5.31 23.51
C LEU A 40 -37.28 4.80 24.42
N GLN A 41 -36.91 4.16 25.55
CA GLN A 41 -37.40 4.56 26.88
C GLN A 41 -36.63 3.95 28.06
N THR A 42 -36.62 4.78 29.11
CA THR A 42 -36.03 4.77 30.45
C THR A 42 -36.68 3.82 31.45
N ALA A 43 -35.93 3.36 32.47
CA ALA A 43 -36.38 3.28 33.88
C ALA A 43 -35.21 2.91 34.82
N GLY A 44 -35.07 3.65 35.92
CA GLY A 44 -34.18 3.31 37.04
C GLY A 44 -34.95 2.82 38.27
N SER A 45 -34.25 2.21 39.23
CA SER A 45 -34.61 2.11 40.66
C SER A 45 -33.43 1.54 41.48
N GLY A 46 -33.41 1.88 42.79
CA GLY A 46 -32.37 1.72 43.84
C GLY A 46 -31.58 0.41 43.92
N ASP A 47 -30.48 0.29 44.68
CA ASP A 47 -30.30 0.75 46.07
C ASP A 47 -28.80 0.81 46.44
N ASN A 48 -28.45 1.66 47.41
CA ASN A 48 -27.11 1.73 48.02
C ASN A 48 -27.04 0.95 49.34
N SER A 49 -25.84 0.38 49.58
CA SER A 49 -25.24 0.00 50.86
C SER A 49 -25.41 -1.45 51.35
N PHE A 50 -24.31 -2.23 51.27
CA PHE A 50 -23.77 -2.91 52.46
C PHE A 50 -22.28 -3.24 52.28
N MET A 51 -21.45 -2.73 53.19
CA MET A 51 -20.03 -3.07 53.31
C MET A 51 -19.86 -4.47 53.91
N PHE A 52 -18.98 -5.28 53.31
CA PHE A 52 -18.32 -6.38 54.01
C PHE A 52 -16.80 -6.33 53.74
N GLN A 53 -16.05 -5.93 54.77
CA GLN A 53 -14.59 -6.08 54.85
C GLN A 53 -14.22 -7.57 54.90
N GLY A 54 -13.20 -7.99 54.13
CA GLY A 54 -13.02 -9.42 53.85
C GLY A 54 -11.68 -9.88 53.25
N HIS A 55 -10.53 -9.42 53.77
CA HIS A 55 -9.27 -10.20 53.88
C HIS A 55 -8.59 -10.77 52.59
N SER A 56 -7.57 -10.05 52.11
CA SER A 56 -6.17 -10.51 51.92
C SER A 56 -5.80 -11.78 51.11
N LYS A 57 -6.55 -12.22 50.08
CA LYS A 57 -6.06 -13.28 49.16
C LYS A 57 -6.02 -12.96 47.67
N LEU A 58 -6.45 -11.77 47.23
CA LEU A 58 -6.47 -11.43 45.80
C LEU A 58 -5.19 -10.76 45.25
N SER A 59 -4.27 -10.30 46.11
CA SER A 59 -3.05 -9.61 45.66
C SER A 59 -2.00 -10.54 45.08
N TYR A 60 -1.86 -11.77 45.62
CA TYR A 60 -0.86 -12.73 45.13
C TYR A 60 -1.23 -13.32 43.75
N ILE A 61 -2.53 -13.50 43.48
CA ILE A 61 -3.02 -14.06 42.21
C ILE A 61 -2.89 -13.03 41.07
N ARG A 62 -2.98 -11.72 41.35
CA ARG A 62 -2.82 -10.67 40.33
C ARG A 62 -1.35 -10.52 39.88
N GLN A 63 -0.39 -10.81 40.76
CA GLN A 63 1.03 -10.68 40.44
C GLN A 63 1.56 -11.86 39.59
N ALA A 64 0.96 -13.05 39.72
CA ALA A 64 1.25 -14.20 38.84
C ALA A 64 0.71 -14.01 37.40
N MET A 65 -0.32 -13.19 37.22
CA MET A 65 -0.94 -12.92 35.90
C MET A 65 -0.31 -11.73 35.15
N THR A 66 0.54 -10.94 35.81
CA THR A 66 1.28 -9.81 35.20
C THR A 66 2.71 -10.18 34.81
N ALA A 67 3.25 -11.27 35.37
CA ALA A 67 4.39 -11.99 34.80
C ALA A 67 3.93 -12.86 33.62
N GLY A 68 3.28 -12.24 32.63
CA GLY A 68 3.01 -12.90 31.37
C GLY A 68 4.34 -13.37 30.80
N LEU A 69 4.54 -14.69 30.74
CA LEU A 69 5.62 -15.33 30.01
C LEU A 69 5.57 -14.83 28.56
N SER A 70 6.28 -13.76 28.27
CA SER A 70 6.61 -13.41 26.91
C SER A 70 7.56 -14.50 26.44
N ASN A 71 7.01 -15.50 25.73
CA ASN A 71 7.79 -16.61 25.19
C ASN A 71 9.00 -16.03 24.43
N PRO A 72 10.26 -16.28 24.87
CA PRO A 72 11.45 -15.72 24.24
C PRO A 72 11.52 -16.05 22.75
N GLN A 73 11.05 -17.25 22.40
CA GLN A 73 10.96 -17.76 21.05
C GLN A 73 10.04 -16.91 20.16
N LYS A 74 8.86 -16.51 20.66
CA LYS A 74 7.94 -15.60 19.94
C LYS A 74 8.56 -14.23 19.68
N ARG A 75 9.39 -13.71 20.60
CA ARG A 75 10.10 -12.43 20.42
C ARG A 75 11.22 -12.56 19.37
N GLU A 76 11.94 -13.67 19.36
CA GLU A 76 13.00 -13.92 18.39
C GLU A 76 12.44 -14.13 16.97
N ASP A 77 11.36 -14.89 16.83
CA ASP A 77 10.67 -15.12 15.55
C ASP A 77 10.12 -13.82 14.96
N THR A 78 9.58 -12.93 15.80
CA THR A 78 9.10 -11.61 15.36
C THR A 78 10.24 -10.75 14.80
N LYS A 79 11.39 -10.70 15.50
CA LYS A 79 12.57 -9.96 15.05
C LYS A 79 13.16 -10.52 13.75
N LYS A 80 13.19 -11.85 13.59
CA LYS A 80 13.62 -12.50 12.35
C LYS A 80 12.69 -12.13 11.18
N ASN A 81 11.38 -12.12 11.41
CA ASN A 81 10.40 -11.72 10.39
C ASN A 81 10.56 -10.24 10.00
N GLU A 82 10.73 -9.34 10.96
CA GLU A 82 11.00 -7.91 10.68
C GLU A 82 12.29 -7.70 9.87
N ALA A 83 13.35 -8.45 10.19
CA ALA A 83 14.60 -8.40 9.45
C ALA A 83 14.42 -8.88 8.00
N LEU A 84 13.74 -10.02 7.80
CA LEU A 84 13.43 -10.55 6.47
C LEU A 84 12.52 -9.60 5.66
N GLN A 85 11.52 -8.98 6.30
CA GLN A 85 10.67 -7.98 5.67
C GLN A 85 11.47 -6.76 5.23
N ARG A 86 12.37 -6.27 6.08
CA ARG A 86 13.26 -5.15 5.75
C ARG A 86 14.20 -5.50 4.61
N GLU A 87 14.82 -6.67 4.64
CA GLU A 87 15.68 -7.16 3.57
C GLU A 87 14.92 -7.28 2.25
N SER A 88 13.74 -7.90 2.28
CA SER A 88 12.88 -8.04 1.10
C SER A 88 12.44 -6.70 0.53
N TRP A 89 12.09 -5.75 1.39
CA TRP A 89 11.74 -4.39 1.00
C TRP A 89 12.92 -3.67 0.33
N LEU A 90 14.11 -3.73 0.92
CA LEU A 90 15.32 -3.11 0.37
C LEU A 90 15.72 -3.76 -0.95
N PHE A 91 15.63 -5.08 -1.04
CA PHE A 91 15.87 -5.82 -2.28
C PHE A 91 14.92 -5.38 -3.39
N MET A 92 13.61 -5.36 -3.12
CA MET A 92 12.62 -4.93 -4.11
C MET A 92 12.80 -3.46 -4.49
N LYS A 93 13.15 -2.59 -3.54
CA LYS A 93 13.49 -1.21 -3.84
C LYS A 93 14.69 -1.15 -4.79
N GLY A 94 15.77 -1.89 -4.52
CA GLY A 94 16.94 -1.96 -5.40
C GLY A 94 16.59 -2.46 -6.80
N VAL A 95 15.76 -3.51 -6.92
CA VAL A 95 15.30 -4.01 -8.23
C VAL A 95 14.53 -2.93 -9.00
N MET A 96 13.66 -2.16 -8.34
CA MET A 96 12.91 -1.10 -9.00
C MET A 96 13.83 0.08 -9.38
N ASP A 97 14.69 0.52 -8.45
CA ASP A 97 15.60 1.65 -8.67
C ASP A 97 16.61 1.36 -9.80
N GLU A 98 17.09 0.13 -9.92
CA GLU A 98 18.05 -0.26 -10.96
C GLU A 98 17.38 -0.60 -12.30
N CYS A 99 16.27 -1.35 -12.28
CA CYS A 99 15.72 -1.95 -13.50
C CYS A 99 14.47 -1.25 -14.06
N THR A 100 13.74 -0.47 -13.27
CA THR A 100 12.47 0.16 -13.71
C THR A 100 12.51 1.68 -13.72
N HIS A 101 13.50 2.29 -13.05
CA HIS A 101 13.68 3.74 -13.08
C HIS A 101 14.05 4.24 -14.48
N VAL A 102 13.13 4.99 -15.09
CA VAL A 102 13.25 5.50 -16.47
C VAL A 102 14.51 6.36 -16.68
N GLY A 103 15.01 7.02 -15.63
CA GLY A 103 16.23 7.83 -15.71
C GLY A 103 17.53 7.03 -15.88
N ASN A 104 17.48 5.70 -15.82
CA ASN A 104 18.64 4.84 -16.11
C ASN A 104 18.77 4.51 -17.60
N PHE A 105 17.79 4.93 -18.42
CA PHE A 105 17.77 4.70 -19.86
C PHE A 105 18.06 5.98 -20.62
N SER A 106 18.44 5.84 -21.90
CA SER A 106 18.68 6.99 -22.77
C SER A 106 17.44 7.87 -22.90
N VAL A 107 17.66 9.18 -22.88
CA VAL A 107 16.60 10.16 -23.11
C VAL A 107 16.10 10.03 -24.56
N PRO A 108 14.78 10.12 -24.81
CA PRO A 108 14.22 10.17 -26.16
C PRO A 108 14.88 11.28 -26.99
N VAL A 109 14.99 11.07 -28.31
CA VAL A 109 15.59 12.05 -29.25
C VAL A 109 14.92 13.43 -29.13
N ASP A 110 13.60 13.46 -28.96
CA ASP A 110 12.85 14.69 -28.73
C ASP A 110 11.79 14.50 -27.64
N PRO A 111 12.10 14.85 -26.38
CA PRO A 111 11.15 14.77 -25.27
C PRO A 111 9.90 15.63 -25.44
N SER A 112 9.94 16.70 -26.25
CA SER A 112 8.78 17.59 -26.43
C SER A 112 7.59 16.93 -27.16
N LEU A 113 7.87 15.82 -27.86
CA LEU A 113 6.83 14.99 -28.49
C LEU A 113 6.24 13.96 -27.52
N ILE A 114 6.86 13.75 -26.35
CA ILE A 114 6.44 12.74 -25.39
C ILE A 114 5.30 13.28 -24.54
N ILE A 115 4.19 12.55 -24.54
CA ILE A 115 3.02 12.81 -23.69
C ILE A 115 2.77 11.57 -22.84
N VAL A 116 2.94 11.68 -21.53
CA VAL A 116 2.72 10.59 -20.58
C VAL A 116 1.38 10.78 -19.89
N VAL A 117 0.48 9.83 -20.05
CA VAL A 117 -0.82 9.84 -19.36
C VAL A 117 -0.67 9.05 -18.05
N GLN A 118 -0.87 9.71 -16.92
CA GLN A 118 -0.75 9.11 -15.60
C GLN A 118 -2.05 9.20 -14.80
N ALA A 119 -2.38 8.14 -14.09
CA ALA A 119 -3.53 8.09 -13.21
C ALA A 119 -3.21 8.79 -11.86
N LYS A 120 -4.14 9.61 -11.36
CA LYS A 120 -3.94 10.35 -10.10
C LYS A 120 -3.98 9.45 -8.88
N GLU A 121 -4.69 8.34 -8.93
CA GLU A 121 -4.76 7.34 -7.86
C GLU A 121 -4.00 6.07 -8.25
N ASP A 122 -2.94 6.21 -9.05
CA ASP A 122 -2.05 5.09 -9.39
C ASP A 122 -1.33 4.57 -8.14
N ALA A 123 -1.40 3.25 -7.94
CA ALA A 123 -0.72 2.52 -6.87
C ALA A 123 0.47 1.69 -7.36
N TYR A 124 0.67 1.63 -8.69
CA TYR A 124 1.79 0.95 -9.34
C TYR A 124 2.93 1.92 -9.63
N ILE A 125 2.62 3.13 -10.11
CA ILE A 125 3.61 4.18 -10.39
C ILE A 125 3.72 5.12 -9.17
N PRO A 126 4.87 5.18 -8.47
CA PRO A 126 5.06 6.07 -7.33
C PRO A 126 5.07 7.54 -7.77
N ARG A 127 4.49 8.43 -6.94
CA ARG A 127 4.48 9.89 -7.16
C ARG A 127 5.33 10.67 -6.17
N VAL A 128 5.59 10.12 -4.99
CA VAL A 128 6.30 10.79 -3.89
C VAL A 128 7.61 10.06 -3.66
N GLY A 129 8.69 10.82 -3.45
CA GLY A 129 10.02 10.26 -3.18
C GLY A 129 10.73 9.70 -4.42
N VAL A 130 10.22 10.01 -5.62
CA VAL A 130 10.85 9.70 -6.91
C VAL A 130 10.99 10.97 -7.73
N ARG A 131 11.94 10.98 -8.68
CA ARG A 131 12.12 12.11 -9.61
C ARG A 131 10.92 12.24 -10.53
N SER A 132 10.53 13.48 -10.84
CA SER A 132 9.47 13.74 -11.80
C SER A 132 9.91 13.36 -13.22
N LEU A 133 8.97 12.96 -14.07
CA LEU A 133 9.31 12.67 -15.47
C LEU A 133 9.83 13.90 -16.21
N GLN A 134 9.39 15.10 -15.83
CA GLN A 134 9.89 16.34 -16.41
C GLN A 134 11.35 16.63 -16.02
N GLU A 135 11.81 16.17 -14.85
CA GLU A 135 13.24 16.23 -14.50
C GLU A 135 14.06 15.22 -15.30
N ILE A 136 13.51 14.03 -15.55
CA ILE A 136 14.19 12.95 -16.28
C ILE A 136 14.23 13.25 -17.78
N TRP A 137 13.11 13.69 -18.35
CA TRP A 137 12.91 14.02 -19.76
C TRP A 137 12.40 15.47 -19.89
N PRO A 138 13.30 16.47 -19.84
CA PRO A 138 12.92 17.88 -19.93
C PRO A 138 12.11 18.20 -21.18
N GLY A 139 10.94 18.81 -21.01
CA GLY A 139 10.04 19.16 -22.09
C GLY A 139 8.94 18.13 -22.39
N CYS A 140 8.96 16.94 -21.78
CA CYS A 140 7.83 16.03 -21.87
C CYS A 140 6.59 16.58 -21.16
N GLU A 141 5.41 16.23 -21.67
CA GLU A 141 4.15 16.55 -21.01
C GLU A 141 3.68 15.37 -20.16
N VAL A 142 3.16 15.63 -18.96
CA VAL A 142 2.45 14.63 -18.15
C VAL A 142 1.00 15.07 -17.97
N ARG A 143 0.06 14.24 -18.43
CA ARG A 143 -1.37 14.44 -18.29
C ARG A 143 -1.90 13.58 -17.16
N TYR A 144 -2.37 14.21 -16.09
CA TYR A 144 -2.97 13.52 -14.97
C TYR A 144 -4.47 13.30 -15.19
N ILE A 145 -4.91 12.06 -15.05
CA ILE A 145 -6.32 11.67 -15.22
C ILE A 145 -6.86 11.05 -13.93
N GLU A 146 -8.13 11.32 -13.62
CA GLU A 146 -8.81 10.75 -12.46
C GLU A 146 -8.98 9.23 -12.64
N GLY A 147 -8.66 8.47 -11.59
CA GLY A 147 -8.75 7.02 -11.54
C GLY A 147 -7.49 6.35 -11.01
N GLY A 148 -7.60 5.05 -10.75
CA GLY A 148 -6.46 4.17 -10.49
C GLY A 148 -5.90 3.60 -11.79
N HIS A 149 -4.75 2.93 -11.72
CA HIS A 149 -4.02 2.41 -12.89
C HIS A 149 -4.93 1.70 -13.93
N VAL A 150 -5.69 0.71 -13.46
CA VAL A 150 -6.57 -0.10 -14.32
C VAL A 150 -7.83 0.66 -14.73
N SER A 151 -8.48 1.37 -13.80
CA SER A 151 -9.74 2.05 -14.10
C SER A 151 -9.55 3.25 -15.04
N ALA A 152 -8.45 3.99 -14.88
CA ALA A 152 -8.05 5.05 -15.78
C ALA A 152 -7.87 4.51 -17.22
N TYR A 153 -7.14 3.40 -17.38
CA TYR A 153 -6.96 2.78 -18.70
C TYR A 153 -8.28 2.31 -19.33
N LEU A 154 -9.12 1.60 -18.57
CA LEU A 154 -10.37 1.04 -19.10
C LEU A 154 -11.43 2.09 -19.43
N PHE A 155 -11.58 3.12 -18.59
CA PHE A 155 -12.71 4.06 -18.68
C PHE A 155 -12.35 5.42 -19.28
N LYS A 156 -11.07 5.75 -19.45
CA LYS A 156 -10.62 7.05 -19.98
C LYS A 156 -9.89 6.93 -21.33
N GLN A 157 -10.16 5.88 -22.10
CA GLN A 157 -9.52 5.61 -23.39
C GLN A 157 -9.54 6.79 -24.38
N GLY A 158 -10.58 7.64 -24.34
CA GLY A 158 -10.65 8.84 -25.17
C GLY A 158 -9.46 9.78 -24.95
N LEU A 159 -9.00 9.93 -23.70
CA LEU A 159 -7.86 10.78 -23.36
C LEU A 159 -6.52 10.18 -23.83
N PHE A 160 -6.40 8.85 -23.81
CA PHE A 160 -5.23 8.17 -24.39
C PHE A 160 -5.16 8.37 -25.91
N ARG A 161 -6.29 8.19 -26.62
CA ARG A 161 -6.36 8.44 -28.06
C ARG A 161 -6.02 9.89 -28.40
N GLN A 162 -6.54 10.84 -27.62
CA GLN A 162 -6.22 12.26 -27.79
C GLN A 162 -4.73 12.54 -27.59
N ALA A 163 -4.10 11.97 -26.55
CA ALA A 163 -2.66 12.11 -26.34
C ALA A 163 -1.84 11.59 -27.55
N ILE A 164 -2.27 10.48 -28.16
CA ILE A 164 -1.64 9.95 -29.38
C ILE A 164 -1.77 10.95 -30.54
N TYR A 165 -2.99 11.43 -30.81
CA TYR A 165 -3.19 12.42 -31.88
C TYR A 165 -2.39 13.69 -31.65
N ASP A 166 -2.34 14.19 -30.42
CA ASP A 166 -1.58 15.39 -30.07
C ASP A 166 -0.07 15.20 -30.28
N ALA A 167 0.47 14.03 -29.92
CA ALA A 167 1.89 13.73 -30.15
C ALA A 167 2.24 13.73 -31.65
N PHE A 168 1.40 13.13 -32.49
CA PHE A 168 1.59 13.17 -33.96
C PHE A 168 1.41 14.57 -34.53
N ASN A 169 0.43 15.34 -34.05
CA ASN A 169 0.23 16.72 -34.48
C ASN A 169 1.47 17.58 -34.14
N ARG A 170 2.06 17.41 -32.95
CA ARG A 170 3.33 18.07 -32.58
C ARG A 170 4.46 17.67 -33.49
N PHE A 171 4.56 16.39 -33.82
CA PHE A 171 5.58 15.89 -34.73
C PHE A 171 5.46 16.57 -36.10
N LEU A 172 4.27 16.57 -36.70
CA LEU A 172 4.02 17.18 -38.01
C LEU A 172 4.29 18.69 -38.03
N GLN A 173 3.98 19.39 -36.93
CA GLN A 173 4.24 20.82 -36.80
C GLN A 173 5.73 21.15 -36.63
N LYS A 174 6.45 20.32 -35.87
CA LYS A 174 7.86 20.57 -35.53
C LYS A 174 8.82 20.05 -36.62
N TYR A 175 8.45 18.96 -37.27
CA TYR A 175 9.20 18.32 -38.34
C TYR A 175 8.35 18.26 -39.61
N PRO A 176 8.09 19.42 -40.25
CA PRO A 176 7.43 19.44 -41.55
C PRO A 176 8.35 18.79 -42.60
N MET A 177 7.75 17.98 -43.47
CA MET A 177 8.43 17.33 -44.60
C MET A 177 8.71 18.32 -45.73
#